data_AF-A0A6V8LVT5-F1
#
_entry.id   AF-A0A6V8LVT5-F1
#
_cell.length_a   1.000
_cell.length_b   1.000
_cell.length_c   1.000
_cell.angle_alpha   90.00
_cell.angle_beta   90.00
_cell.angle_gamma   90.00
#
_symmetry.space_group_name_H-M   'P 1'
#
loop_
_entity.id
_entity.type
_entity.pdbx_description
1 polymer ?
#
loop_
_entity_poly.entity_id
_entity_poly.type
_entity_poly.pdbx_seq_one_letter_code
_entity_poly.pdbx_strand_id
1 'polypeptide(L)'
;MRRVSGMAVLLVLLLAGVVQAAELPVMRLSYGKFIDDLPFYVGVEKGFFEAEGVRVELVELKGETNIMAAAMRGDIDGGNIDVPASFHAVKQGLPIRVVSWFGQAHKGTKCGLHVPVDSPVKNLGDLKGRRVASAGSITTKLMLGEGLRQFGLTSADIEQVAGMKLDEPMKFEAALKAGAVDFVIT
;
A
#
# COMPACT_ATOMS: atom_id res chain seq x y z
N MET A 1 -6.03 72.08 22.85
CA MET A 1 -6.37 70.68 23.15
C MET A 1 -7.11 70.07 21.96
N ARG A 2 -6.88 68.77 21.68
CA ARG A 2 -7.58 67.90 20.71
C ARG A 2 -7.11 68.00 19.25
N ARG A 3 -6.27 67.03 18.85
CA ARG A 3 -6.28 66.27 17.58
C ARG A 3 -5.09 65.29 17.58
N VAL A 4 -5.09 64.31 18.49
CA VAL A 4 -4.08 63.22 18.49
C VAL A 4 -4.75 61.83 18.52
N SER A 5 -6.06 61.75 18.72
CA SER A 5 -6.77 60.48 18.93
C SER A 5 -7.04 59.65 17.66
N GLY A 6 -6.76 60.16 16.45
CA GLY A 6 -7.00 59.43 15.19
C GLY A 6 -5.84 58.52 14.76
N MET A 7 -4.61 58.87 15.13
CA MET A 7 -3.40 58.20 14.61
C MET A 7 -3.05 56.94 15.41
N ALA A 8 -3.41 56.90 16.69
CA ALA A 8 -3.21 55.72 17.55
C ALA A 8 -4.17 54.58 17.22
N VAL A 9 -5.39 54.88 16.75
CA VAL A 9 -6.38 53.86 16.37
C VAL A 9 -6.02 53.19 15.04
N LEU A 10 -5.41 53.94 14.10
CA LEU A 10 -4.93 53.36 12.83
C LEU A 10 -3.75 52.41 13.02
N LEU A 11 -2.86 52.67 14.00
CA LEU A 11 -1.69 51.81 14.25
C LEU A 11 -2.06 50.46 14.88
N VAL A 12 -3.13 50.40 15.69
CA VAL A 12 -3.61 49.16 16.31
C VAL A 12 -4.33 48.27 15.28
N LEU A 13 -4.97 48.86 14.26
CA LEU A 13 -5.60 48.11 13.17
C LEU A 13 -4.59 47.49 12.18
N LEU A 14 -3.39 48.08 12.06
CA LEU A 14 -2.31 47.52 11.21
C LEU A 14 -1.61 46.31 11.84
N LEU A 15 -1.63 46.18 13.18
CA LEU A 15 -1.06 45.02 13.89
C LEU A 15 -2.01 43.81 13.97
N ALA A 16 -3.30 43.98 13.66
CA ALA A 16 -4.26 42.89 13.60
C ALA A 16 -4.26 42.14 12.25
N GLY A 17 -3.49 42.61 11.27
CA GLY A 17 -3.54 42.16 9.87
C GLY A 17 -2.60 41.03 9.46
N VAL A 18 -1.79 40.49 10.37
CA VAL A 18 -0.88 39.36 10.06
C VAL A 18 -1.11 38.24 11.06
N VAL A 19 -2.32 37.68 11.07
CA VAL A 19 -2.47 36.28 11.44
C VAL A 19 -1.82 35.50 10.31
N GLN A 20 -0.52 35.26 10.42
CA GLN A 20 0.19 34.34 9.55
C GLN A 20 -0.45 32.98 9.79
N ALA A 21 -1.23 32.50 8.82
CA ALA A 21 -1.84 31.19 8.89
C ALA A 21 -0.70 30.20 9.17
N ALA A 22 -0.76 29.51 10.32
CA ALA A 22 0.25 28.53 10.67
C ALA A 22 0.25 27.47 9.56
N GLU A 23 1.41 27.27 8.93
CA GLU A 23 1.55 26.21 7.93
C GLU A 23 1.20 24.87 8.60
N LEU A 24 0.25 24.15 8.02
CA LEU A 24 -0.15 22.86 8.55
C LEU A 24 1.05 21.91 8.52
N PRO A 25 1.24 21.08 9.57
CA PRO A 25 2.24 20.02 9.53
C PRO A 25 1.97 19.11 8.33
N VAL A 26 3.04 18.76 7.62
CA VAL A 26 2.98 17.91 6.43
C VAL A 26 3.17 16.46 6.85
N MET A 27 2.27 15.59 6.40
CA MET A 27 2.39 14.14 6.55
C MET A 27 2.47 13.50 5.16
N ARG A 28 3.58 12.84 4.88
CA ARG A 28 3.82 12.14 3.61
C ARG A 28 3.34 10.70 3.72
N LEU A 29 2.26 10.37 3.03
CA LEU A 29 1.69 9.02 3.00
C LEU A 29 2.02 8.34 1.69
N SER A 30 2.54 7.12 1.76
CA SER A 30 2.74 6.30 0.57
C SER A 30 1.45 5.66 0.08
N TYR A 31 1.35 5.46 -1.24
CA TYR A 31 0.29 4.71 -1.88
C TYR A 31 0.83 3.83 -3.01
N GLY A 32 0.19 2.68 -3.24
CA GLY A 32 0.55 1.67 -4.24
C GLY A 32 -0.45 1.52 -5.39
N LYS A 33 -1.49 2.38 -5.45
CA LYS A 33 -2.64 2.29 -6.37
C LYS A 33 -3.49 1.05 -6.11
N PHE A 34 -3.61 0.65 -4.86
CA PHE A 34 -4.52 -0.41 -4.42
C PHE A 34 -5.85 0.19 -3.95
N ILE A 35 -6.90 -0.65 -3.96
CA ILE A 35 -8.21 -0.24 -3.45
C ILE A 35 -8.14 0.21 -1.98
N ASP A 36 -7.21 -0.35 -1.22
CA ASP A 36 -6.99 -0.02 0.20
C ASP A 36 -6.42 1.40 0.41
N ASP A 37 -5.87 2.01 -0.65
CA ASP A 37 -5.35 3.38 -0.60
C ASP A 37 -6.46 4.43 -0.82
N LEU A 38 -7.67 4.02 -1.23
CA LEU A 38 -8.79 4.92 -1.52
C LEU A 38 -9.08 5.93 -0.40
N PRO A 39 -9.06 5.57 0.91
CA PRO A 39 -9.29 6.54 1.97
C PRO A 39 -8.30 7.72 1.96
N PHE A 40 -7.05 7.51 1.53
CA PHE A 40 -6.07 8.59 1.44
C PHE A 40 -6.41 9.58 0.34
N TYR A 41 -6.80 9.08 -0.84
CA TYR A 41 -7.23 9.94 -1.95
C TYR A 41 -8.48 10.73 -1.62
N VAL A 42 -9.51 10.06 -1.11
CA VAL A 42 -10.77 10.72 -0.74
C VAL A 42 -10.53 11.74 0.38
N GLY A 43 -9.71 11.40 1.37
CA GLY A 43 -9.37 12.32 2.46
C GLY A 43 -8.66 13.59 1.99
N VAL A 44 -7.74 13.47 1.02
CA VAL A 44 -7.08 14.63 0.38
C VAL A 44 -8.07 15.42 -0.47
N GLU A 45 -8.82 14.77 -1.36
CA GLU A 45 -9.75 15.43 -2.29
C GLU A 45 -10.89 16.15 -1.56
N LYS A 46 -11.40 15.58 -0.46
CA LYS A 46 -12.47 16.16 0.34
C LYS A 46 -11.98 17.10 1.42
N GLY A 47 -10.67 17.28 1.58
CA GLY A 47 -10.07 18.17 2.59
C GLY A 47 -10.25 17.68 4.03
N PHE A 48 -10.48 16.38 4.25
CA PHE A 48 -10.69 15.84 5.59
C PHE A 48 -9.43 15.95 6.46
N PHE A 49 -8.23 15.74 5.88
CA PHE A 49 -6.99 15.90 6.63
C PHE A 49 -6.73 17.36 7.02
N GLU A 50 -6.99 18.30 6.11
CA GLU A 50 -6.81 19.73 6.36
C GLU A 50 -7.79 20.24 7.43
N ALA A 51 -9.03 19.73 7.42
CA ALA A 51 -10.02 20.02 8.45
C ALA A 51 -9.58 19.55 9.85
N GLU A 52 -8.78 18.48 9.93
CA GLU A 52 -8.15 17.97 11.15
C GLU A 52 -6.76 18.60 11.42
N GLY A 53 -6.37 19.62 10.63
CA GLY A 53 -5.15 20.39 10.86
C GLY A 53 -3.86 19.73 10.35
N VAL A 54 -3.93 18.83 9.37
CA VAL A 54 -2.75 18.18 8.77
C VAL A 54 -2.82 18.28 7.25
N ARG A 55 -1.70 18.63 6.60
CA ARG A 55 -1.60 18.58 5.14
C ARG A 55 -1.00 17.23 4.73
N VAL A 56 -1.74 16.45 3.96
CA VAL A 56 -1.25 15.15 3.48
C VAL A 56 -0.64 15.29 2.08
N GLU A 57 0.57 14.78 1.90
CA GLU A 57 1.23 14.63 0.60
C GLU A 57 1.31 13.14 0.23
N LEU A 58 0.74 12.77 -0.90
CA LEU A 58 0.73 11.38 -1.37
C LEU A 58 1.99 11.07 -2.19
N VAL A 59 2.73 10.04 -1.78
CA VAL A 59 3.97 9.59 -2.43
C VAL A 59 3.73 8.23 -3.08
N GLU A 60 3.81 8.15 -4.41
CA GLU A 60 3.65 6.87 -5.10
C GLU A 60 4.87 5.98 -4.83
N LEU A 61 4.65 4.85 -4.14
CA LEU A 61 5.68 3.85 -3.90
C LEU A 61 5.12 2.46 -4.22
N LYS A 62 5.85 1.72 -5.06
CA LYS A 62 5.48 0.35 -5.43
C LYS A 62 6.29 -0.66 -4.64
N GLY A 63 5.58 -1.56 -3.95
CA GLY A 63 6.15 -2.70 -3.24
C GLY A 63 6.56 -2.41 -1.81
N GLU A 64 6.24 -3.34 -0.91
CA GLU A 64 6.38 -3.20 0.54
C GLU A 64 7.83 -2.94 0.99
N THR A 65 8.80 -3.56 0.32
CA THR A 65 10.24 -3.33 0.60
C THR A 65 10.65 -1.88 0.33
N ASN A 66 10.12 -1.28 -0.74
CA ASN A 66 10.43 0.11 -1.07
C ASN A 66 9.74 1.08 -0.11
N ILE A 67 8.50 0.79 0.27
CA ILE A 67 7.77 1.55 1.31
C ILE A 67 8.54 1.53 2.63
N MET A 68 8.98 0.35 3.07
CA MET A 68 9.77 0.22 4.29
C MET A 68 11.09 0.98 4.20
N ALA A 69 11.82 0.86 3.09
CA ALA A 69 13.08 1.57 2.89
C ALA A 69 12.88 3.09 2.88
N ALA A 70 11.81 3.60 2.27
CA ALA A 70 11.45 5.02 2.28
C ALA A 70 11.11 5.50 3.70
N ALA A 71 10.36 4.73 4.48
CA ALA A 71 10.05 5.05 5.87
C ALA A 71 11.33 5.13 6.72
N MET A 72 12.26 4.17 6.54
CA MET A 72 13.54 4.17 7.28
C MET A 72 14.47 5.33 6.91
N ARG A 73 14.38 5.84 5.67
CA ARG A 73 15.10 7.06 5.25
C ARG A 73 14.41 8.35 5.69
N GLY A 74 13.17 8.27 6.17
CA GLY A 74 12.36 9.45 6.48
C GLY A 74 11.81 10.15 5.23
N ASP A 75 11.68 9.44 4.10
CA ASP A 75 11.08 9.97 2.86
C ASP A 75 9.54 10.00 2.95
N ILE A 76 8.96 9.13 3.79
CA ILE A 76 7.53 9.05 4.10
C ILE A 76 7.32 8.92 5.61
N ASP A 77 6.16 9.35 6.08
CA ASP A 77 5.78 9.32 7.49
C ASP A 77 4.78 8.19 7.79
N GLY A 78 4.10 7.68 6.74
CA GLY A 78 3.17 6.55 6.84
C GLY A 78 2.92 5.85 5.51
N GLY A 79 2.32 4.67 5.58
CA GLY A 79 2.04 3.87 4.39
C GLY A 79 1.21 2.64 4.71
N ASN A 80 0.61 2.07 3.67
CA ASN A 80 -0.07 0.80 3.74
C ASN A 80 0.90 -0.35 3.37
N ILE A 81 0.97 -1.38 4.22
CA ILE A 81 1.73 -2.61 3.99
C ILE A 81 0.93 -3.80 4.53
N ASP A 82 1.15 -5.00 3.99
CA ASP A 82 0.39 -6.16 4.42
C ASP A 82 0.80 -6.60 5.84
N VAL A 83 -0.07 -7.40 6.46
CA VAL A 83 0.17 -7.96 7.79
C VAL A 83 1.44 -8.80 7.89
N PRO A 84 1.73 -9.74 6.96
CA PRO A 84 2.98 -10.49 7.03
C PRO A 84 4.21 -9.59 6.94
N ALA A 85 4.16 -8.53 6.14
CA ALA A 85 5.25 -7.56 6.01
C ALA A 85 5.44 -6.74 7.30
N SER A 86 4.36 -6.29 7.94
CA SER A 86 4.44 -5.58 9.22
C SER A 86 5.00 -6.46 10.34
N PHE A 87 4.57 -7.73 10.45
CA PHE A 87 5.18 -8.68 11.39
C PHE A 87 6.65 -8.93 11.09
N HIS A 88 7.02 -9.08 9.82
CA HIS A 88 8.41 -9.26 9.42
C HIS A 88 9.26 -8.06 9.85
N ALA A 89 8.79 -6.83 9.59
CA ALA A 89 9.50 -5.60 9.97
C ALA A 89 9.68 -5.47 11.48
N VAL A 90 8.64 -5.75 12.28
CA VAL A 90 8.74 -5.76 13.76
C VAL A 90 9.74 -6.82 14.23
N LYS A 91 9.74 -8.02 13.63
CA LYS A 91 10.71 -9.08 13.96
C LYS A 91 12.15 -8.68 13.64
N GLN A 92 12.37 -7.87 12.61
CA GLN A 92 13.69 -7.30 12.28
C GLN A 92 14.09 -6.13 13.18
N GLY A 93 13.25 -5.74 14.15
CA GLY A 93 13.52 -4.63 15.06
C GLY A 93 13.34 -3.26 14.41
N LEU A 94 12.64 -3.17 13.27
CA LEU A 94 12.36 -1.88 12.64
C LEU A 94 11.39 -1.05 13.51
N PRO A 95 11.65 0.25 13.69
CA PRO A 95 10.87 1.12 14.57
C PRO A 95 9.55 1.57 13.92
N ILE A 96 8.71 0.61 13.53
CA ILE A 96 7.41 0.88 12.93
C ILE A 96 6.26 0.62 13.91
N ARG A 97 5.11 1.24 13.66
CA ARG A 97 3.86 0.98 14.40
C ARG A 97 2.70 0.82 13.43
N VAL A 98 1.90 -0.22 13.61
CA VAL A 98 0.61 -0.36 12.94
C VAL A 98 -0.42 0.46 13.70
N VAL A 99 -1.01 1.46 13.04
CA VAL A 99 -1.93 2.43 13.66
C VAL A 99 -3.37 2.31 13.17
N SER A 100 -3.58 1.67 12.01
CA SER A 100 -4.89 1.50 11.41
C SER A 100 -4.94 0.25 10.55
N TRP A 101 -6.15 -0.23 10.30
CA TRP A 101 -6.45 -1.35 9.42
C TRP A 101 -7.40 -0.87 8.31
N PHE A 102 -6.94 -0.90 7.05
CA PHE A 102 -7.60 -0.20 5.95
C PHE A 102 -8.65 -1.00 5.17
N GLY A 103 -8.73 -2.32 5.36
CA GLY A 103 -9.70 -3.10 4.59
C GLY A 103 -9.86 -4.54 5.05
N GLN A 104 -11.08 -5.04 4.97
CA GLN A 104 -11.37 -6.47 5.06
C GLN A 104 -11.90 -6.92 3.71
N ALA A 105 -11.43 -8.07 3.23
CA ALA A 105 -12.00 -8.74 2.07
C ALA A 105 -13.52 -8.85 2.22
N HIS A 106 -14.27 -8.36 1.22
CA HIS A 106 -15.72 -8.50 1.18
C HIS A 106 -16.10 -9.98 1.24
N LYS A 107 -17.26 -10.29 1.83
CA LYS A 107 -17.78 -11.66 1.86
C LYS A 107 -17.82 -12.24 0.44
N GLY A 108 -17.12 -13.36 0.24
CA GLY A 108 -17.02 -14.03 -1.06
C GLY A 108 -15.75 -13.71 -1.85
N THR A 109 -14.96 -12.70 -1.44
CA THR A 109 -13.63 -12.43 -2.04
C THR A 109 -12.70 -13.60 -1.73
N LYS A 110 -12.10 -14.16 -2.77
CA LYS A 110 -11.13 -15.27 -2.66
C LYS A 110 -9.74 -14.75 -3.02
N CYS A 111 -9.04 -14.19 -2.03
CA CYS A 111 -7.61 -13.93 -2.15
C CYS A 111 -6.87 -15.28 -2.11
N GLY A 112 -5.88 -15.47 -2.98
CA GLY A 112 -5.13 -16.73 -3.05
C GLY A 112 -4.77 -17.15 -4.47
N LEU A 113 -4.67 -18.46 -4.65
CA LEU A 113 -4.21 -19.08 -5.89
C LEU A 113 -5.37 -19.29 -6.86
N HIS A 114 -5.24 -18.78 -8.07
CA HIS A 114 -6.24 -18.94 -9.13
C HIS A 114 -5.68 -19.73 -10.31
N VAL A 115 -6.53 -20.58 -10.89
CA VAL A 115 -6.24 -21.41 -12.07
C VAL A 115 -7.36 -21.24 -13.09
N PRO A 116 -7.13 -21.55 -14.38
CA PRO A 116 -8.22 -21.64 -15.36
C PRO A 116 -9.29 -22.66 -14.91
N VAL A 117 -10.54 -22.44 -15.32
CA VAL A 117 -11.67 -23.34 -14.97
C VAL A 117 -11.38 -24.79 -15.38
N ASP A 118 -10.80 -24.97 -16.57
CA ASP A 118 -10.46 -26.29 -17.13
C ASP A 118 -9.07 -26.80 -16.67
N SER A 119 -8.47 -26.16 -15.66
CA SER A 119 -7.14 -26.54 -15.19
C SER A 119 -7.11 -27.96 -14.61
N PRO A 120 -6.05 -28.74 -14.91
CA PRO A 120 -5.82 -30.03 -14.29
C PRO A 120 -5.40 -29.90 -12.82
N VAL A 121 -5.04 -28.71 -12.34
CA VAL A 121 -4.66 -28.46 -10.94
C VAL A 121 -5.90 -28.54 -10.05
N LYS A 122 -5.93 -29.51 -9.14
CA LYS A 122 -7.00 -29.74 -8.15
C LYS A 122 -6.54 -29.55 -6.71
N ASN A 123 -5.24 -29.62 -6.46
CA ASN A 123 -4.61 -29.39 -5.16
C ASN A 123 -3.24 -28.70 -5.30
N LEU A 124 -2.64 -28.28 -4.19
CA LEU A 124 -1.36 -27.55 -4.22
C LEU A 124 -0.16 -28.43 -4.61
N GLY A 125 -0.27 -29.76 -4.50
CA GLY A 125 0.73 -30.71 -5.00
C GLY A 125 0.80 -30.75 -6.53
N ASP A 126 -0.31 -30.47 -7.22
CA ASP A 126 -0.38 -30.43 -8.69
C ASP A 126 0.34 -29.21 -9.29
N LEU A 127 0.83 -28.29 -8.45
CA LEU A 127 1.63 -27.14 -8.85
C LEU A 127 3.06 -27.52 -9.24
N LYS A 128 3.52 -28.73 -8.92
CA LYS A 128 4.85 -29.18 -9.29
C LYS A 128 5.05 -29.11 -10.81
N GLY A 129 6.12 -28.42 -11.22
CA GLY A 129 6.49 -28.17 -12.62
C GLY A 129 5.58 -27.17 -13.34
N ARG A 130 4.66 -26.50 -12.62
CA ARG A 130 3.73 -25.54 -13.21
C ARG A 130 4.30 -24.13 -13.20
N ARG A 131 3.88 -23.35 -14.19
CA ARG A 131 4.26 -21.96 -14.37
C ARG A 131 3.39 -21.05 -13.52
N VAL A 132 4.02 -20.23 -12.67
CA VAL A 132 3.36 -19.27 -11.80
C VAL A 132 3.64 -17.84 -12.20
N ALA A 133 2.61 -17.01 -12.07
CA ALA A 133 2.74 -15.57 -11.96
C ALA A 133 2.36 -15.09 -10.55
N SER A 134 3.14 -14.18 -9.98
CA SER A 134 2.95 -13.70 -8.61
C SER A 134 3.19 -12.19 -8.54
N ALA A 135 2.43 -11.51 -7.67
CA ALA A 135 2.67 -10.11 -7.33
C ALA A 135 4.03 -9.89 -6.63
N GLY A 136 4.64 -10.95 -6.08
CA GLY A 136 5.98 -10.90 -5.48
C GLY A 136 6.05 -10.22 -4.10
N SER A 137 4.91 -9.87 -3.50
CA SER A 137 4.79 -9.37 -2.13
C SER A 137 5.29 -10.39 -1.11
N ILE A 138 5.58 -9.94 0.12
CA ILE A 138 5.97 -10.85 1.22
C ILE A 138 4.82 -11.83 1.50
N THR A 139 3.58 -11.35 1.45
CA THR A 139 2.37 -12.15 1.64
C THR A 139 2.24 -13.28 0.63
N THR A 140 2.33 -12.97 -0.67
CA THR A 140 2.20 -14.00 -1.73
C THR A 140 3.32 -15.03 -1.67
N LYS A 141 4.55 -14.61 -1.36
CA LYS A 141 5.69 -15.53 -1.14
C LYS A 141 5.45 -16.45 0.06
N LEU A 142 4.96 -15.91 1.18
CA LEU A 142 4.66 -16.67 2.38
C LEU A 142 3.54 -17.69 2.12
N MET A 143 2.43 -17.25 1.51
CA MET A 143 1.29 -18.12 1.20
C MET A 143 1.67 -19.24 0.23
N LEU A 144 2.39 -18.92 -0.84
CA LEU A 144 2.84 -19.91 -1.81
C LEU A 144 3.83 -20.90 -1.19
N GLY A 145 4.83 -20.40 -0.46
CA GLY A 145 5.83 -21.24 0.20
C GLY A 145 5.20 -22.19 1.21
N GLU A 146 4.31 -21.70 2.06
CA GLU A 146 3.63 -22.53 3.05
C GLU A 146 2.65 -23.53 2.40
N GLY A 147 1.97 -23.12 1.34
CA GLY A 147 1.09 -24.01 0.57
C GLY A 147 1.85 -25.16 -0.09
N LEU A 148 3.01 -24.88 -0.71
CA LEU A 148 3.87 -25.90 -1.31
C LEU A 148 4.43 -26.86 -0.25
N ARG A 149 4.84 -26.33 0.90
CA ARG A 149 5.43 -27.11 2.00
C ARG A 149 4.50 -28.20 2.52
N GLN A 150 3.18 -27.95 2.53
CA GLN A 150 2.17 -28.94 2.94
C GLN A 150 2.17 -30.22 2.07
N PHE A 151 2.70 -30.14 0.85
CA PHE A 151 2.84 -31.25 -0.09
C PHE A 151 4.29 -31.69 -0.28
N GLY A 152 5.20 -31.22 0.59
CA GLY A 152 6.64 -31.51 0.47
C GLY A 152 7.32 -30.84 -0.73
N LEU A 153 6.70 -29.81 -1.30
CA LEU A 153 7.24 -29.03 -2.41
C LEU A 153 7.94 -27.76 -1.91
N THR A 154 8.78 -27.21 -2.77
CA THR A 154 9.49 -25.95 -2.56
C THR A 154 9.28 -25.01 -3.75
N SER A 155 9.73 -23.75 -3.63
CA SER A 155 9.70 -22.83 -4.77
C SER A 155 10.57 -23.29 -5.95
N ALA A 156 11.51 -24.22 -5.75
CA ALA A 156 12.30 -24.81 -6.83
C ALA A 156 11.50 -25.85 -7.64
N ASP A 157 10.39 -26.35 -7.10
CA ASP A 157 9.50 -27.29 -7.77
C ASP A 157 8.49 -26.59 -8.69
N ILE A 158 8.49 -25.26 -8.78
CA ILE A 158 7.59 -24.47 -9.63
C ILE A 158 8.40 -23.55 -10.55
N GLU A 159 7.84 -23.22 -11.72
CA GLU A 159 8.48 -22.33 -12.67
C GLU A 159 7.94 -20.90 -12.51
N GLN A 160 8.73 -20.02 -11.90
CA GLN A 160 8.34 -18.62 -11.76
C GLN A 160 8.62 -17.88 -13.08
N VAL A 161 7.57 -17.48 -13.78
CA VAL A 161 7.73 -16.81 -15.08
C VAL A 161 8.21 -15.38 -14.85
N ALA A 162 9.50 -15.16 -15.09
CA ALA A 162 10.15 -13.87 -14.94
C ALA A 162 9.63 -12.83 -15.94
N GLY A 163 9.59 -11.56 -15.54
CA GLY A 163 9.31 -10.42 -16.43
C GLY A 163 7.85 -10.00 -16.54
N MET A 164 6.91 -10.79 -16.03
CA MET A 164 5.53 -10.34 -15.85
C MET A 164 5.43 -9.48 -14.58
N LYS A 165 5.64 -8.16 -14.73
CA LYS A 165 5.24 -7.16 -13.72
C LYS A 165 3.71 -7.12 -13.69
N LEU A 166 3.11 -8.05 -12.97
CA LEU A 166 1.67 -8.11 -12.76
C LEU A 166 1.36 -7.25 -11.54
N ASP A 167 1.48 -5.94 -11.75
CA ASP A 167 1.05 -4.92 -10.79
C ASP A 167 -0.44 -4.57 -10.95
N GLU A 168 -1.12 -5.23 -11.90
CA GLU A 168 -2.53 -5.00 -12.21
C GLU A 168 -3.29 -6.34 -12.29
N PRO A 169 -4.43 -6.47 -11.59
CA PRO A 169 -5.28 -7.68 -11.61
C PRO A 169 -5.62 -8.19 -13.02
N MET A 170 -5.87 -7.27 -13.96
CA MET A 170 -6.21 -7.63 -15.34
C MET A 170 -5.09 -8.38 -16.07
N LYS A 171 -3.82 -8.09 -15.74
CA LYS A 171 -2.69 -8.77 -16.38
C LYS A 171 -2.58 -10.23 -15.90
N PHE A 172 -2.94 -10.53 -14.65
CA PHE A 172 -2.98 -11.90 -14.14
C PHE A 172 -4.04 -12.73 -14.88
N GLU A 173 -5.24 -12.17 -15.05
CA GLU A 173 -6.31 -12.85 -15.79
C GLU A 173 -5.95 -13.06 -17.26
N ALA A 174 -5.35 -12.05 -17.90
CA ALA A 174 -4.87 -12.16 -19.28
C ALA A 174 -3.77 -13.24 -19.43
N ALA A 175 -2.83 -13.33 -18.48
CA ALA A 175 -1.78 -14.34 -18.49
C ALA A 175 -2.32 -15.77 -18.34
N LEU A 176 -3.34 -15.96 -17.48
CA LEU A 176 -4.06 -17.23 -17.37
C LEU A 176 -4.80 -17.59 -18.66
N LYS A 177 -5.56 -16.64 -19.22
CA LYS A 177 -6.35 -16.84 -20.45
C LYS A 177 -5.48 -17.14 -21.66
N ALA A 178 -4.31 -16.51 -21.75
CA ALA A 178 -3.34 -16.73 -22.83
C ALA A 178 -2.54 -18.03 -22.67
N GLY A 179 -2.67 -18.75 -21.54
CA GLY A 179 -1.85 -19.93 -21.25
C GLY A 179 -0.36 -19.61 -21.03
N ALA A 180 -0.04 -18.34 -20.76
CA ALA A 180 1.32 -17.90 -20.45
C ALA A 180 1.79 -18.44 -19.09
N VAL A 181 0.85 -18.64 -18.16
CA VAL A 181 1.03 -19.28 -16.85
C VAL A 181 -0.08 -20.29 -16.61
N ASP A 182 0.19 -21.27 -15.76
CA ASP A 182 -0.78 -22.29 -15.39
C ASP A 182 -1.61 -21.86 -14.16
N PHE A 183 -1.04 -20.98 -13.33
CA PHE A 183 -1.69 -20.41 -12.17
C PHE A 183 -1.14 -19.04 -11.79
N VAL A 184 -1.92 -18.28 -11.03
CA VAL A 184 -1.51 -17.00 -10.44
C VAL A 184 -1.76 -16.98 -8.95
N ILE A 185 -1.02 -16.15 -8.23
CA ILE A 185 -1.28 -15.84 -6.82
C ILE A 185 -1.28 -14.32 -6.62
N THR A 186 -2.35 -13.83 -5.99
CA THR A 186 -2.58 -12.42 -5.68
C THR A 186 -2.88 -12.24 -4.20
#